data_AF-A0A7C3BJ96-F1
#
_entry.id   AF-A0A7C3BJ96-F1
#
_cell.length_a   1.000
_cell.length_b   1.000
_cell.length_c   1.000
_cell.angle_alpha   90.00
_cell.angle_beta   90.00
_cell.angle_gamma   90.00
#
_symmetry.space_group_name_H-M   'P 1'
#
loop_
_entity.id
_entity.type
_entity.pdbx_description
1 polymer ?
#
loop_
_entity_poly.entity_id
_entity_poly.type
_entity_poly.pdbx_seq_one_letter_code
_entity_poly.pdbx_strand_id
1 'polypeptide(L)'
;MKRFYCLSGTLVLAALLVGLVLLVFPTLAAESIPDPLPVPTGGPLPPPSDYLLVLSVAPPDPAEIPSNLSRDQAVGYARDLIYRQAQPILDDLARLRAKGGITGFEVRPDLHGVMVTGATAQAIGELSRLQGVVAAMPYVDESPTCAVAAAQALPEQVLGMSRVAAGGSLRLRTTALAPQATDPSIDIYAPPGGYWSSISGKTTPNTSVTMRILRGWRVIATESTTSYSSGYYYFYPSWQSCPTRGYTWSLRPGDVVEVTAHGNTVSTVVARLSVWVDPETDTVAGRTDPDRSVEVLLYDKSSNPCAGNAYSKTVDPDGSGNFSADFTGQVNFDRKAYAAVYARDGNGNSTYAWFYAYRIAARFDGSSFEGYLKPEVNFTATLSRTGGIVSTYSGESDASGHYYGWFTDTIRSGDVIQVSGGGVNIEYDATDLDVTLDHTTDRATGTTGANRLVVAKFYKRTWGVVRTACSWGYDCAYGTADGSGAFTLTADDVDLARGDYAHVFVYDAEGNYQYALYRPVPAVV
;
A
#
# COMPACT_ATOMS: atom_id res chain seq x y z
N MET A 1 5.42 19.13 37.73
CA MET A 1 6.74 18.94 38.35
C MET A 1 7.78 18.68 37.27
N LYS A 2 8.92 19.40 37.31
CA LYS A 2 10.17 19.28 36.50
C LYS A 2 10.00 19.43 34.97
N ARG A 3 10.16 20.62 34.36
CA ARG A 3 11.39 21.33 33.92
C ARG A 3 12.41 20.47 33.16
N PHE A 4 12.68 20.81 31.89
CA PHE A 4 14.03 20.86 31.31
C PHE A 4 14.15 21.99 30.27
N TYR A 5 15.32 22.63 30.28
CA TYR A 5 15.69 23.89 29.66
C TYR A 5 16.04 23.77 28.17
N CYS A 6 15.79 24.84 27.39
CA CYS A 6 16.64 25.17 26.25
C CYS A 6 16.83 26.69 26.20
N LEU A 7 17.96 27.16 26.73
CA LEU A 7 18.38 28.56 26.72
C LEU A 7 19.90 28.59 26.74
N SER A 8 20.51 29.00 25.62
CA SER A 8 21.73 29.82 25.52
C SER A 8 22.31 29.73 24.11
N GLY A 9 22.68 30.89 23.53
CA GLY A 9 23.51 30.92 22.33
C GLY A 9 23.41 32.14 21.42
N THR A 10 23.42 33.37 21.94
CA THR A 10 23.71 34.58 21.14
C THR A 10 25.19 34.96 21.29
N LEU A 11 25.94 35.04 20.19
CA LEU A 11 27.10 35.94 20.04
C LEU A 11 27.51 36.13 18.57
N VAL A 12 27.14 37.30 18.05
CA VAL A 12 27.81 38.25 17.14
C VAL A 12 29.10 37.82 16.42
N LEU A 13 29.13 37.94 15.08
CA LEU A 13 30.19 38.68 14.36
C LEU A 13 29.73 39.14 12.96
N ALA A 14 30.22 40.31 12.56
CA ALA A 14 29.77 41.13 11.44
C ALA A 14 30.74 41.15 10.24
N ALA A 15 30.18 41.52 9.08
CA ALA A 15 30.75 42.33 7.99
C ALA A 15 31.83 41.78 7.03
N LEU A 16 31.47 41.73 5.73
CA LEU A 16 32.23 42.24 4.55
C LEU A 16 31.40 41.96 3.26
N LEU A 17 30.60 42.91 2.75
CA LEU A 17 30.89 44.01 1.80
C LEU A 17 31.36 43.59 0.38
N VAL A 18 30.41 43.72 -0.57
CA VAL A 18 30.49 44.43 -1.88
C VAL A 18 31.50 43.99 -2.93
N GLY A 19 30.97 43.67 -4.13
CA GLY A 19 31.50 44.15 -5.40
C GLY A 19 31.73 43.07 -6.46
N LEU A 20 30.86 42.98 -7.47
CA LEU A 20 31.11 43.57 -8.80
C LEU A 20 30.06 43.04 -9.81
N VAL A 21 29.42 43.99 -10.48
CA VAL A 21 28.51 43.82 -11.61
C VAL A 21 29.31 44.11 -12.90
N LEU A 22 28.88 43.51 -14.03
CA LEU A 22 29.08 43.89 -15.45
C LEU A 22 30.29 43.32 -16.25
N LEU A 23 30.03 42.39 -17.21
CA LEU A 23 30.03 42.59 -18.69
C LEU A 23 30.32 41.31 -19.53
N VAL A 24 29.41 41.04 -20.49
CA VAL A 24 29.61 40.76 -21.94
C VAL A 24 30.28 39.46 -22.43
N PHE A 25 29.41 38.61 -23.03
CA PHE A 25 29.44 37.91 -24.35
C PHE A 25 30.74 37.30 -24.96
N PRO A 26 30.59 36.29 -25.86
CA PRO A 26 31.44 35.11 -25.92
C PRO A 26 32.60 35.26 -26.91
N THR A 27 33.69 34.57 -26.64
CA THR A 27 34.72 34.29 -27.63
C THR A 27 34.61 32.83 -28.06
N LEU A 28 34.41 32.66 -29.37
CA LEU A 28 34.59 31.39 -30.08
C LEU A 28 35.99 30.85 -29.80
N ALA A 29 36.07 29.69 -29.16
CA ALA A 29 37.27 28.86 -29.12
C ALA A 29 37.08 27.68 -30.07
N ALA A 30 38.12 27.45 -30.87
CA ALA A 30 38.20 26.41 -31.87
C ALA A 30 37.94 25.01 -31.30
N GLU A 31 37.21 24.21 -32.08
CA GLU A 31 36.96 22.79 -31.87
C GLU A 31 38.31 22.04 -31.85
N SER A 32 38.74 21.63 -30.66
CA SER A 32 39.80 20.63 -30.51
C SER A 32 39.22 19.25 -30.82
N ILE A 33 39.85 18.57 -31.78
CA ILE A 33 39.63 17.17 -32.11
C ILE A 33 39.64 16.35 -30.79
N PRO A 34 38.61 15.52 -30.50
CA PRO A 34 38.60 14.71 -29.31
C PRO A 34 39.70 13.65 -29.40
N ASP A 35 40.57 13.62 -28.39
CA ASP A 35 41.53 12.55 -28.20
C ASP A 35 40.83 11.18 -28.18
N PRO A 36 41.46 10.12 -28.70
CA PRO A 36 40.92 8.77 -28.61
C PRO A 36 40.73 8.40 -27.13
N LEU A 37 39.53 7.92 -26.80
CA LEU A 37 39.17 7.47 -25.45
C LEU A 37 40.26 6.55 -24.88
N PRO A 38 40.70 6.76 -23.62
CA PRO A 38 41.68 5.89 -23.01
C PRO A 38 41.10 4.48 -22.90
N VAL A 39 41.81 3.51 -23.46
CA VAL A 39 41.55 2.09 -23.25
C VAL A 39 41.60 1.84 -21.73
N PRO A 40 40.57 1.22 -21.12
CA PRO A 40 40.54 1.00 -19.69
C PRO A 40 41.69 0.05 -19.31
N THR A 41 42.74 0.60 -18.73
CA THR A 41 43.77 -0.17 -18.05
C THR A 41 43.11 -0.88 -16.87
N GLY A 42 43.17 -2.21 -16.87
CA GLY A 42 42.58 -3.08 -15.86
C GLY A 42 42.95 -2.65 -14.44
N GLY A 43 41.99 -2.02 -13.75
CA GLY A 43 42.04 -1.89 -12.30
C GLY A 43 42.00 -3.28 -11.66
N PRO A 44 42.49 -3.42 -10.41
CA PRO A 44 42.43 -4.68 -9.69
C PRO A 44 40.98 -5.19 -9.67
N LEU A 45 40.80 -6.44 -10.10
CA LEU A 45 39.50 -7.11 -10.05
C LEU A 45 38.94 -7.01 -8.61
N PRO A 46 37.66 -6.65 -8.43
CA PRO A 46 37.07 -6.63 -7.10
C PRO A 46 37.25 -7.99 -6.42
N PRO A 47 37.50 -8.03 -5.10
CA PRO A 47 37.76 -9.27 -4.40
C PRO A 47 36.57 -10.22 -4.52
N PRO A 48 36.82 -11.55 -4.60
CA PRO A 48 35.77 -12.55 -4.59
C PRO A 48 34.86 -12.33 -3.37
N SER A 49 33.56 -12.31 -3.59
CA SER A 49 32.57 -12.08 -2.54
C SER A 49 31.67 -13.31 -2.39
N ASP A 50 31.19 -13.55 -1.18
CA ASP A 50 30.27 -14.65 -0.89
C ASP A 50 28.84 -14.22 -1.21
N TYR A 51 28.03 -15.15 -1.69
CA TYR A 51 26.65 -14.92 -2.13
C TYR A 51 25.71 -15.99 -1.58
N LEU A 52 24.50 -15.60 -1.21
CA LEU A 52 23.40 -16.52 -0.95
C LEU A 52 22.50 -16.57 -2.19
N LEU A 53 22.31 -17.77 -2.73
CA LEU A 53 21.30 -18.07 -3.74
C LEU A 53 20.04 -18.54 -3.02
N VAL A 54 19.01 -17.71 -2.99
CA VAL A 54 17.72 -18.09 -2.42
C VAL A 54 16.94 -18.90 -3.46
N LEU A 55 16.54 -20.09 -3.06
CA LEU A 55 15.82 -21.02 -3.93
C LEU A 55 14.35 -20.64 -4.06
N SER A 56 13.76 -21.00 -5.18
CA SER A 56 12.31 -20.94 -5.37
C SER A 56 11.64 -21.90 -4.41
N VAL A 57 10.74 -21.37 -3.57
CA VAL A 57 9.85 -22.18 -2.73
C VAL A 57 8.80 -22.86 -3.61
N ALA A 58 9.17 -23.97 -4.26
CA ALA A 58 8.22 -24.82 -4.96
C ALA A 58 7.47 -25.66 -3.91
N PRO A 59 6.14 -25.51 -3.73
CA PRO A 59 5.42 -26.40 -2.83
C PRO A 59 5.58 -27.85 -3.30
N PRO A 60 5.87 -28.80 -2.40
CA PRO A 60 5.79 -30.22 -2.74
C PRO A 60 4.35 -30.57 -3.10
N ASP A 61 4.16 -31.53 -4.01
CA ASP A 61 2.83 -32.05 -4.30
C ASP A 61 2.22 -32.60 -2.99
N PRO A 62 1.02 -32.16 -2.58
CA PRO A 62 0.36 -32.69 -1.39
C PRO A 62 0.23 -34.21 -1.39
N ALA A 63 0.15 -34.85 -2.57
CA ALA A 63 0.10 -36.30 -2.72
C ALA A 63 1.42 -37.00 -2.36
N GLU A 64 2.54 -36.27 -2.40
CA GLU A 64 3.87 -36.80 -2.07
C GLU A 64 4.23 -36.62 -0.58
N ILE A 65 3.44 -35.87 0.18
CA ILE A 65 3.71 -35.62 1.59
C ILE A 65 3.08 -36.74 2.44
N PRO A 66 3.86 -37.42 3.29
CA PRO A 66 3.29 -38.43 4.19
C PRO A 66 2.19 -37.83 5.07
N SER A 67 1.10 -38.56 5.26
CA SER A 67 0.03 -38.16 6.18
C SER A 67 0.48 -38.24 7.65
N ASN A 68 -0.05 -37.36 8.51
CA ASN A 68 0.15 -37.38 9.97
C ASN A 68 1.61 -37.23 10.45
N LEU A 69 2.42 -36.42 9.79
CA LEU A 69 3.76 -36.07 10.27
C LEU A 69 3.68 -35.37 11.64
N SER A 70 4.57 -35.76 12.54
CA SER A 70 4.89 -34.97 13.73
C SER A 70 5.63 -33.69 13.33
N ARG A 71 5.74 -32.71 14.24
CA ARG A 71 6.51 -31.48 13.99
C ARG A 71 7.96 -31.79 13.61
N ASP A 72 8.63 -32.68 14.34
CA ASP A 72 10.02 -33.04 14.06
C ASP A 72 10.17 -33.74 12.70
N GLN A 73 9.22 -34.59 12.33
CA GLN A 73 9.20 -35.23 11.02
C GLN A 73 8.94 -34.22 9.90
N ALA A 74 8.09 -33.21 10.12
CA ALA A 74 7.87 -32.13 9.15
C ALA A 74 9.12 -31.25 8.97
N VAL A 75 9.87 -30.98 10.04
CA VAL A 75 11.18 -30.29 9.96
C VAL A 75 12.19 -31.11 9.16
N GLY A 76 12.29 -32.42 9.42
CA GLY A 76 13.15 -33.32 8.65
C GLY A 76 12.79 -33.34 7.17
N TYR A 77 11.51 -33.52 6.86
CA TYR A 77 11.01 -33.53 5.48
C TYR A 77 11.24 -32.20 4.76
N ALA A 78 11.04 -31.07 5.44
CA ALA A 78 11.32 -29.75 4.89
C ALA A 78 12.80 -29.56 4.53
N ARG A 79 13.71 -30.06 5.37
CA ARG A 79 15.16 -30.06 5.08
C ARG A 79 15.46 -30.89 3.83
N ASP A 80 14.93 -32.10 3.73
CA ASP A 80 15.15 -32.98 2.58
C ASP A 80 14.57 -32.38 1.28
N LEU A 81 13.44 -31.68 1.39
CA LEU A 81 12.86 -30.97 0.26
C LEU A 81 13.78 -29.86 -0.26
N ILE A 82 14.43 -29.09 0.63
CA ILE A 82 15.38 -28.05 0.22
C ILE A 82 16.57 -28.65 -0.52
N TYR A 83 17.11 -29.79 -0.03
CA TYR A 83 18.16 -30.50 -0.75
C TYR A 83 17.72 -30.95 -2.16
N ARG A 84 16.50 -31.49 -2.29
CA ARG A 84 15.93 -31.85 -3.60
C ARG A 84 15.78 -30.64 -4.53
N GLN A 85 15.34 -29.51 -4.00
CA GLN A 85 15.16 -28.26 -4.76
C GLN A 85 16.48 -27.61 -5.16
N ALA A 86 17.52 -27.76 -4.34
CA ALA A 86 18.86 -27.28 -4.65
C ALA A 86 19.51 -28.11 -5.77
N GLN A 87 19.16 -29.39 -5.90
CA GLN A 87 19.85 -30.33 -6.78
C GLN A 87 20.07 -29.83 -8.22
N PRO A 88 19.07 -29.24 -8.92
CA PRO A 88 19.26 -28.73 -10.28
C PRO A 88 20.35 -27.66 -10.40
N ILE A 89 20.56 -26.85 -9.35
CA ILE A 89 21.56 -25.79 -9.38
C ILE A 89 22.94 -26.27 -8.90
N LEU A 90 23.03 -27.36 -8.13
CA LEU A 90 24.31 -27.88 -7.65
C LEU A 90 25.24 -28.31 -8.79
N ASP A 91 24.68 -28.87 -9.86
CA ASP A 91 25.44 -29.26 -11.06
C ASP A 91 26.00 -28.02 -11.78
N ASP A 92 25.22 -26.94 -11.84
CA ASP A 92 25.64 -25.67 -12.45
C ASP A 92 26.75 -24.99 -11.61
N LEU A 93 26.61 -25.01 -10.29
CA LEU A 93 27.63 -24.51 -9.36
C LEU A 93 28.92 -25.33 -9.43
N ALA A 94 28.82 -26.65 -9.58
CA ALA A 94 30.00 -27.50 -9.79
C ALA A 94 30.75 -27.13 -11.08
N ARG A 95 30.02 -26.81 -12.16
CA ARG A 95 30.62 -26.32 -13.41
C ARG A 95 31.28 -24.95 -13.23
N LEU A 96 30.62 -24.03 -12.52
CA LEU A 96 31.19 -22.71 -12.21
C LEU A 96 32.48 -22.82 -11.38
N ARG A 97 32.52 -23.72 -10.40
CA ARG A 97 33.72 -24.00 -9.59
C ARG A 97 34.86 -24.55 -10.45
N ALA A 98 34.56 -25.50 -11.34
CA ALA A 98 35.56 -26.08 -12.23
C ALA A 98 36.19 -25.05 -13.19
N LYS A 99 35.44 -24.00 -13.55
CA LYS A 99 35.92 -22.87 -14.38
C LYS A 99 36.63 -21.77 -13.57
N GLY A 100 36.73 -21.91 -12.24
CA GLY A 100 37.27 -20.88 -11.35
C GLY A 100 36.36 -19.67 -11.15
N GLY A 101 35.07 -19.78 -11.48
CA GLY A 101 34.10 -18.70 -11.30
C GLY A 101 33.67 -18.50 -9.84
N ILE A 102 33.76 -19.57 -9.02
CA ILE A 102 33.48 -19.60 -7.58
C ILE A 102 34.51 -20.51 -6.88
N THR A 103 34.72 -20.35 -5.57
CA THR A 103 35.64 -21.22 -4.79
C THR A 103 34.92 -22.41 -4.17
N GLY A 104 33.65 -22.26 -3.79
CA GLY A 104 32.86 -23.32 -3.17
C GLY A 104 31.37 -23.01 -3.12
N PHE A 105 30.60 -23.99 -2.65
CA PHE A 105 29.18 -23.81 -2.34
C PHE A 105 28.71 -24.81 -1.28
N GLU A 106 27.68 -24.44 -0.52
CA GLU A 106 27.07 -25.22 0.55
C GLU A 106 25.56 -25.00 0.56
N VAL A 107 24.77 -26.09 0.61
CA VAL A 107 23.32 -25.98 0.81
C VAL A 107 23.06 -25.54 2.25
N ARG A 108 22.26 -24.50 2.43
CA ARG A 108 21.87 -23.93 3.72
C ARG A 108 20.36 -24.08 3.92
N PRO A 109 19.89 -25.24 4.43
CA PRO A 109 18.47 -25.47 4.66
C PRO A 109 17.85 -24.47 5.65
N ASP A 110 18.65 -23.97 6.58
CA ASP A 110 18.30 -22.91 7.53
C ASP A 110 18.05 -21.54 6.88
N LEU A 111 18.45 -21.38 5.61
CA LEU A 111 18.26 -20.17 4.80
C LEU A 111 17.45 -20.43 3.52
N HIS A 112 16.89 -21.64 3.34
CA HIS A 112 16.20 -22.03 2.10
C HIS A 112 17.02 -21.71 0.83
N GLY A 113 18.32 -21.96 0.89
CA GLY A 113 19.25 -21.44 -0.11
C GLY A 113 20.53 -22.25 -0.28
N VAL A 114 21.39 -21.80 -1.18
CA VAL A 114 22.75 -22.29 -1.37
C VAL A 114 23.72 -21.12 -1.21
N MET A 115 24.61 -21.23 -0.23
CA MET A 115 25.72 -20.29 -0.06
C MET A 115 26.79 -20.61 -1.09
N VAL A 116 27.27 -19.60 -1.79
CA VAL A 116 28.35 -19.65 -2.78
C VAL A 116 29.49 -18.81 -2.26
N THR A 117 30.70 -19.37 -2.23
CA THR A 117 31.87 -18.67 -1.73
C THR A 117 32.77 -18.21 -2.87
N GLY A 118 33.38 -17.04 -2.68
CA GLY A 118 34.38 -16.48 -3.58
C GLY A 118 33.92 -16.32 -5.03
N ALA A 119 32.71 -15.80 -5.25
CA ALA A 119 32.19 -15.55 -6.59
C ALA A 119 32.92 -14.39 -7.27
N THR A 120 33.36 -14.62 -8.51
CA THR A 120 33.95 -13.57 -9.37
C THR A 120 32.87 -12.65 -9.95
N ALA A 121 33.27 -11.45 -10.39
CA ALA A 121 32.37 -10.49 -11.05
C ALA A 121 31.58 -11.10 -12.22
N GLN A 122 32.22 -11.97 -13.01
CA GLN A 122 31.60 -12.67 -14.13
C GLN A 122 30.58 -13.72 -13.65
N ALA A 123 30.90 -14.47 -12.59
CA ALA A 123 30.02 -15.51 -12.07
C ALA A 123 28.72 -14.94 -11.48
N ILE A 124 28.74 -13.74 -10.88
CA ILE A 124 27.54 -13.13 -10.25
C ILE A 124 26.38 -12.97 -11.27
N GLY A 125 26.69 -12.58 -12.51
CA GLY A 125 25.69 -12.48 -13.57
C GLY A 125 25.13 -13.83 -14.02
N GLU A 126 25.88 -14.92 -13.85
CA GLU A 126 25.42 -16.29 -14.14
C GLU A 126 24.60 -16.86 -12.98
N LEU A 127 25.05 -16.64 -11.73
CA LEU A 127 24.38 -17.11 -10.51
C LEU A 127 22.93 -16.65 -10.39
N SER A 128 22.66 -15.39 -10.74
CA SER A 128 21.31 -14.81 -10.72
C SER A 128 20.37 -15.34 -11.82
N ARG A 129 20.91 -16.06 -12.81
CA ARG A 129 20.16 -16.62 -13.95
C ARG A 129 19.96 -18.14 -13.84
N LEU A 130 20.49 -18.77 -12.79
CA LEU A 130 20.33 -20.21 -12.57
C LEU A 130 18.85 -20.54 -12.38
N GLN A 131 18.40 -21.61 -13.04
CA GLN A 131 17.01 -22.04 -12.96
C GLN A 131 16.68 -22.48 -11.52
N GLY A 132 15.66 -21.88 -10.93
CA GLY A 132 15.26 -22.17 -9.54
C GLY A 132 15.90 -21.25 -8.49
N VAL A 133 16.74 -20.29 -8.89
CA VAL A 133 17.19 -19.19 -8.03
C VAL A 133 16.24 -18.00 -8.19
N VAL A 134 15.68 -17.51 -7.09
CA VAL A 134 14.80 -16.31 -7.09
C VAL A 134 15.62 -15.04 -6.86
N ALA A 135 16.68 -15.14 -6.07
CA ALA A 135 17.57 -14.03 -5.79
C ALA A 135 18.99 -14.53 -5.53
N ALA A 136 19.98 -13.81 -6.03
CA ALA A 136 21.38 -13.95 -5.64
C ALA A 136 21.79 -12.65 -4.95
N MET A 137 22.20 -12.72 -3.68
CA MET A 137 22.57 -11.54 -2.89
C MET A 137 23.90 -11.74 -2.18
N PRO A 138 24.64 -10.66 -1.89
CA PRO A 138 25.84 -10.74 -1.06
C PRO A 138 25.52 -11.40 0.28
N TYR A 139 26.35 -12.35 0.68
CA TYR A 139 26.28 -13.00 2.00
C TYR A 139 27.28 -12.32 2.92
N VAL A 140 26.76 -11.61 3.91
CA VAL A 140 27.53 -11.02 5.02
C VAL A 140 27.19 -11.79 6.29
N ASP A 141 27.99 -11.62 7.36
CA ASP A 141 27.88 -12.42 8.60
C ASP A 141 26.46 -12.50 9.20
N GLU A 142 25.60 -11.51 8.92
CA GLU A 142 24.18 -11.58 9.21
C GLU A 142 23.38 -12.22 8.08
N SER A 143 22.75 -13.36 8.38
CA SER A 143 21.90 -14.05 7.42
C SER A 143 20.67 -13.20 7.06
N PRO A 144 20.29 -13.12 5.77
CA PRO A 144 19.13 -12.33 5.37
C PRO A 144 17.87 -12.80 6.09
N THR A 145 17.20 -11.91 6.82
CA THR A 145 16.02 -12.23 7.64
C THR A 145 14.91 -12.92 6.85
N CYS A 146 14.75 -12.56 5.56
CA CYS A 146 13.80 -13.19 4.65
C CYS A 146 14.13 -14.66 4.33
N ALA A 147 15.41 -15.00 4.17
CA ALA A 147 15.87 -16.36 3.90
C ALA A 147 15.63 -17.26 5.12
N VAL A 148 15.88 -16.71 6.32
CA VAL A 148 15.55 -17.35 7.60
C VAL A 148 14.04 -17.58 7.73
N ALA A 149 13.22 -16.57 7.44
CA ALA A 149 11.76 -16.67 7.53
C ALA A 149 11.19 -17.71 6.54
N ALA A 150 11.69 -17.75 5.31
CA ALA A 150 11.30 -18.75 4.32
C ALA A 150 11.65 -20.18 4.78
N ALA A 151 12.84 -20.38 5.36
CA ALA A 151 13.25 -21.66 5.92
C ALA A 151 12.38 -22.09 7.10
N GLN A 152 12.01 -21.15 7.98
CA GLN A 152 11.16 -21.40 9.15
C GLN A 152 9.70 -21.69 8.79
N ALA A 153 9.19 -21.14 7.68
CA ALA A 153 7.81 -21.37 7.22
C ALA A 153 7.61 -22.76 6.59
N LEU A 154 8.66 -23.38 6.04
CA LEU A 154 8.56 -24.62 5.28
C LEU A 154 8.10 -25.84 6.13
N PRO A 155 8.62 -26.08 7.36
CA PRO A 155 8.11 -27.14 8.22
C PRO A 155 6.62 -27.02 8.54
N GLU A 156 6.11 -25.80 8.78
CA GLU A 156 4.69 -25.58 9.06
C GLU A 156 3.82 -25.78 7.80
N GLN A 157 4.34 -25.45 6.62
CA GLN A 157 3.73 -25.80 5.33
C GLN A 157 3.59 -27.31 5.16
N VAL A 158 4.67 -28.05 5.38
CA VAL A 158 4.70 -29.51 5.30
C VAL A 158 3.74 -30.13 6.32
N LEU A 159 3.73 -29.61 7.56
CA LEU A 159 2.83 -30.08 8.60
C LEU A 159 1.36 -29.83 8.25
N GLY A 160 1.05 -28.65 7.70
CA GLY A 160 -0.30 -28.31 7.23
C GLY A 160 -0.77 -29.28 6.14
N MET A 161 0.03 -29.47 5.10
CA MET A 161 -0.30 -30.38 3.98
C MET A 161 -0.35 -31.85 4.42
N SER A 162 0.50 -32.26 5.36
CA SER A 162 0.47 -33.62 5.94
C SER A 162 -0.84 -33.92 6.68
N ARG A 163 -1.41 -32.93 7.37
CA ARG A 163 -2.75 -33.06 7.98
C ARG A 163 -3.85 -33.15 6.93
N VAL A 164 -3.71 -32.44 5.81
CA VAL A 164 -4.65 -32.52 4.68
C VAL A 164 -4.60 -33.91 4.03
N ALA A 165 -3.41 -34.45 3.81
CA ALA A 165 -3.21 -35.81 3.29
C ALA A 165 -3.82 -36.89 4.23
N ALA A 166 -3.80 -36.65 5.54
CA ALA A 166 -4.47 -37.51 6.52
C ALA A 166 -6.01 -37.39 6.51
N GLY A 167 -6.54 -36.25 6.07
CA GLY A 167 -7.95 -35.88 6.15
C GLY A 167 -8.78 -36.12 4.89
N GLY A 168 -8.30 -36.94 3.95
CA GLY A 168 -9.02 -37.45 2.77
C GLY A 168 -10.21 -36.60 2.29
N SER A 169 -9.96 -35.67 1.35
CA SER A 169 -11.00 -35.02 0.52
C SER A 169 -12.26 -34.54 1.27
N LEU A 170 -12.12 -33.76 2.35
CA LEU A 170 -13.31 -33.05 2.85
C LEU A 170 -13.69 -31.96 1.85
N ARG A 171 -14.69 -32.27 1.02
CA ARG A 171 -15.46 -31.31 0.23
C ARG A 171 -16.00 -30.21 1.14
N LEU A 172 -15.24 -29.14 1.32
CA LEU A 172 -15.79 -27.87 1.75
C LEU A 172 -16.08 -27.05 0.48
N ARG A 173 -17.28 -27.30 -0.06
CA ARG A 173 -18.12 -26.17 -0.43
C ARG A 173 -18.20 -25.23 0.78
N THR A 174 -18.45 -23.95 0.54
CA THR A 174 -18.95 -22.90 1.44
C THR A 174 -20.10 -23.39 2.34
N THR A 175 -19.82 -24.38 3.18
CA THR A 175 -20.72 -24.93 4.18
C THR A 175 -20.40 -24.11 5.39
N ALA A 176 -21.41 -23.40 5.91
CA ALA A 176 -21.29 -22.57 7.10
C ALA A 176 -20.35 -23.23 8.11
N LEU A 177 -19.24 -22.55 8.42
CA LEU A 177 -18.41 -22.93 9.55
C LEU A 177 -19.37 -23.11 10.73
N ALA A 178 -19.22 -24.21 11.47
CA ALA A 178 -20.05 -24.43 12.65
C ALA A 178 -20.01 -23.18 13.56
N PRO A 179 -21.07 -22.88 14.32
CA PRO A 179 -21.03 -21.80 15.30
C PRO A 179 -19.78 -21.91 16.17
N GLN A 180 -18.97 -20.86 16.20
CA GLN A 180 -17.71 -20.80 16.94
C GLN A 180 -17.88 -19.83 18.12
N ALA A 181 -17.17 -20.10 19.22
CA ALA A 181 -16.96 -19.06 20.24
C ALA A 181 -16.18 -17.92 19.59
N THR A 182 -16.60 -16.66 19.76
CA THR A 182 -15.99 -15.49 19.09
C THR A 182 -14.85 -14.86 19.88
N ASP A 183 -14.28 -15.60 20.84
CA ASP A 183 -13.03 -15.23 21.52
C ASP A 183 -11.93 -16.23 21.07
N PRO A 184 -11.07 -15.86 20.10
CA PRO A 184 -10.88 -14.53 19.51
C PRO A 184 -11.87 -14.16 18.38
N SER A 185 -12.16 -12.86 18.19
CA SER A 185 -12.89 -12.36 17.01
C SER A 185 -11.92 -12.07 15.87
N ILE A 186 -12.35 -12.14 14.60
CA ILE A 186 -11.50 -11.89 13.44
C ILE A 186 -12.13 -10.82 12.52
N ASP A 187 -11.40 -9.74 12.28
CA ASP A 187 -11.70 -8.69 11.31
C ASP A 187 -10.55 -8.58 10.31
N ILE A 188 -10.84 -8.91 9.05
CA ILE A 188 -9.88 -8.97 7.96
C ILE A 188 -10.01 -7.72 7.09
N TYR A 189 -8.96 -6.92 7.02
CA TYR A 189 -8.84 -5.89 6.00
C TYR A 189 -8.21 -6.49 4.73
N ALA A 190 -9.00 -6.70 3.69
CA ALA A 190 -8.56 -7.27 2.42
C ALA A 190 -9.16 -6.47 1.24
N PRO A 191 -8.56 -5.32 0.88
CA PRO A 191 -9.05 -4.51 -0.22
C PRO A 191 -8.95 -5.28 -1.55
N PRO A 192 -9.99 -5.25 -2.41
CA PRO A 192 -9.95 -5.91 -3.70
C PRO A 192 -8.78 -5.41 -4.56
N GLY A 193 -8.01 -6.33 -5.16
CA GLY A 193 -6.81 -5.98 -5.93
C GLY A 193 -5.63 -5.46 -5.11
N GLY A 194 -5.78 -5.35 -3.79
CA GLY A 194 -4.74 -4.85 -2.90
C GLY A 194 -3.53 -5.78 -2.81
N TYR A 195 -2.34 -5.19 -2.79
CA TYR A 195 -1.08 -5.90 -2.56
C TYR A 195 -0.76 -6.10 -1.07
N TRP A 196 -1.61 -5.61 -0.17
CA TRP A 196 -1.47 -5.72 1.27
C TRP A 196 -2.82 -6.01 1.92
N SER A 197 -2.76 -6.62 3.11
CA SER A 197 -3.93 -6.97 3.91
C SER A 197 -3.54 -6.89 5.38
N SER A 198 -4.51 -6.87 6.28
CA SER A 198 -4.23 -7.01 7.71
C SER A 198 -5.32 -7.80 8.40
N ILE A 199 -4.98 -8.39 9.54
CA ILE A 199 -5.92 -9.15 10.36
C ILE A 199 -5.90 -8.52 11.74
N SER A 200 -7.07 -8.25 12.29
CA SER A 200 -7.22 -7.68 13.62
C SER A 200 -8.37 -8.36 14.35
N GLY A 201 -8.49 -8.10 15.64
CA GLY A 201 -9.64 -8.57 16.39
C GLY A 201 -9.51 -8.29 17.88
N LYS A 202 -10.42 -8.89 18.64
CA LYS A 202 -10.41 -8.83 20.10
C LYS A 202 -10.36 -10.22 20.69
N THR A 203 -9.67 -10.34 21.81
CA THR A 203 -9.62 -11.52 22.66
C THR A 203 -9.41 -11.10 24.11
N THR A 204 -9.24 -12.05 25.02
CA THR A 204 -8.83 -11.77 26.39
C THR A 204 -7.53 -10.93 26.41
N PRO A 205 -7.42 -9.87 27.25
CA PRO A 205 -6.23 -9.04 27.33
C PRO A 205 -4.93 -9.79 27.65
N ASN A 206 -3.78 -9.26 27.20
CA ASN A 206 -2.43 -9.76 27.49
C ASN A 206 -2.23 -11.26 27.19
N THR A 207 -2.84 -11.73 26.12
CA THR A 207 -2.94 -13.15 25.75
C THR A 207 -2.12 -13.42 24.50
N SER A 208 -1.39 -14.54 24.47
CA SER A 208 -0.72 -14.99 23.25
C SER A 208 -1.75 -15.37 22.19
N VAL A 209 -1.65 -14.75 21.02
CA VAL A 209 -2.51 -14.96 19.86
C VAL A 209 -1.64 -15.51 18.74
N THR A 210 -2.05 -16.64 18.16
CA THR A 210 -1.40 -17.21 16.98
C THR A 210 -2.35 -17.20 15.81
N MET A 211 -1.89 -16.73 14.66
CA MET A 211 -2.64 -16.67 13.42
C MET A 211 -2.02 -17.61 12.39
N ARG A 212 -2.87 -18.25 11.60
CA ARG A 212 -2.49 -19.10 10.47
C ARG A 212 -3.36 -18.75 9.26
N ILE A 213 -2.72 -18.56 8.11
CA ILE A 213 -3.41 -18.30 6.83
C ILE A 213 -3.26 -19.53 5.94
N LEU A 214 -4.37 -20.04 5.42
CA LEU A 214 -4.40 -21.16 4.50
C LEU A 214 -4.92 -20.72 3.13
N ARG A 215 -4.21 -21.08 2.06
CA ARG A 215 -4.63 -20.92 0.67
C ARG A 215 -4.69 -22.28 -0.01
N GLY A 216 -5.88 -22.71 -0.39
CA GLY A 216 -6.07 -24.07 -0.93
C GLY A 216 -5.49 -25.13 0.01
N TRP A 217 -5.70 -24.97 1.32
CA TRP A 217 -5.19 -25.83 2.40
C TRP A 217 -3.68 -25.78 2.66
N ARG A 218 -2.91 -25.02 1.88
CA ARG A 218 -1.50 -24.75 2.17
C ARG A 218 -1.40 -23.59 3.16
N VAL A 219 -0.66 -23.78 4.24
CA VAL A 219 -0.32 -22.69 5.16
C VAL A 219 0.61 -21.71 4.44
N ILE A 220 0.17 -20.48 4.20
CA ILE A 220 1.00 -19.46 3.55
C ILE A 220 1.64 -18.49 4.55
N ALA A 221 1.10 -18.38 5.77
CA ALA A 221 1.68 -17.62 6.86
C ALA A 221 1.28 -18.21 8.21
N THR A 222 2.19 -18.11 9.17
CA THR A 222 1.94 -18.34 10.60
C THR A 222 2.64 -17.22 11.37
N GLU A 223 1.91 -16.50 12.21
CA GLU A 223 2.46 -15.43 13.04
C GLU A 223 1.89 -15.51 14.45
N SER A 224 2.62 -14.96 15.42
CA SER A 224 2.16 -14.85 16.80
C SER A 224 2.39 -13.45 17.33
N THR A 225 1.47 -12.98 18.18
CA THR A 225 1.55 -11.69 18.88
C THR A 225 0.93 -11.85 20.27
N THR A 226 0.97 -10.79 21.07
CA THR A 226 0.25 -10.72 22.35
C THR A 226 -0.81 -9.64 22.25
N SER A 227 -2.05 -9.96 22.63
CA SER A 227 -3.12 -8.96 22.69
C SER A 227 -2.77 -7.86 23.69
N TYR A 228 -3.16 -6.62 23.37
CA TYR A 228 -2.97 -5.48 24.25
C TYR A 228 -3.83 -5.61 25.53
N SER A 229 -3.63 -4.68 26.46
CA SER A 229 -4.46 -4.58 27.68
C SER A 229 -5.95 -4.35 27.41
N SER A 230 -6.30 -3.87 26.21
CA SER A 230 -7.69 -3.74 25.74
C SER A 230 -8.27 -5.02 25.14
N GLY A 231 -7.46 -6.09 25.01
CA GLY A 231 -7.84 -7.30 24.29
C GLY A 231 -7.65 -7.23 22.78
N TYR A 232 -7.34 -6.04 22.24
CA TYR A 232 -7.08 -5.88 20.81
C TYR A 232 -5.82 -6.64 20.39
N TYR A 233 -5.82 -7.24 19.21
CA TYR A 233 -4.63 -7.80 18.57
C TYR A 233 -4.61 -7.43 17.10
N TYR A 234 -3.41 -7.47 16.50
CA TYR A 234 -3.18 -7.05 15.13
C TYR A 234 -2.03 -7.83 14.51
N PHE A 235 -2.24 -8.29 13.28
CA PHE A 235 -1.23 -8.89 12.40
C PHE A 235 -1.11 -8.07 11.13
N TYR A 236 0.12 -7.78 10.75
CA TYR A 236 0.45 -7.03 9.55
C TYR A 236 1.59 -7.72 8.82
N PRO A 237 1.49 -7.91 7.51
CA PRO A 237 2.58 -8.52 6.77
C PRO A 237 3.79 -7.61 6.82
N SER A 238 4.96 -8.20 7.00
CA SER A 238 6.21 -7.45 6.95
C SER A 238 6.56 -7.13 5.49
N TRP A 239 7.04 -5.91 5.23
CA TRP A 239 7.64 -5.60 3.95
C TRP A 239 9.02 -6.25 3.85
N GLN A 240 9.28 -6.98 2.77
CA GLN A 240 10.58 -7.58 2.48
C GLN A 240 11.07 -7.15 1.09
N SER A 241 12.39 -6.96 0.98
CA SER A 241 13.04 -6.60 -0.29
C SER A 241 13.54 -7.83 -1.06
N CYS A 242 13.42 -9.01 -0.47
CA CYS A 242 14.00 -10.26 -0.95
C CYS A 242 13.21 -11.46 -0.37
N PRO A 243 13.08 -12.59 -1.08
CA PRO A 243 13.49 -12.83 -2.46
C PRO A 243 12.58 -12.14 -3.49
N THR A 244 11.38 -11.74 -3.08
CA THR A 244 10.47 -10.90 -3.87
C THR A 244 10.20 -9.61 -3.11
N ARG A 245 10.35 -8.48 -3.78
CA ARG A 245 10.00 -7.17 -3.22
C ARG A 245 8.50 -7.09 -3.00
N GLY A 246 8.05 -7.03 -1.74
CA GLY A 246 6.63 -6.97 -1.40
C GLY A 246 6.36 -7.40 0.05
N TYR A 247 5.08 -7.58 0.36
CA TYR A 247 4.63 -8.06 1.67
C TYR A 247 4.85 -9.59 1.79
N THR A 248 5.20 -10.05 2.99
CA THR A 248 5.43 -11.48 3.30
C THR A 248 4.22 -12.36 3.00
N TRP A 249 3.02 -11.79 3.08
CA TRP A 249 1.77 -12.41 2.67
C TRP A 249 0.75 -11.35 2.26
N SER A 250 -0.25 -11.77 1.50
CA SER A 250 -1.45 -10.99 1.18
C SER A 250 -2.64 -11.93 1.17
N LEU A 251 -3.80 -11.44 1.57
CA LEU A 251 -5.03 -12.24 1.59
C LEU A 251 -5.75 -12.12 0.25
N ARG A 252 -6.42 -13.20 -0.15
CA ARG A 252 -7.26 -13.28 -1.35
C ARG A 252 -8.60 -13.91 -0.98
N PRO A 253 -9.68 -13.57 -1.71
CA PRO A 253 -10.96 -14.26 -1.54
C PRO A 253 -10.78 -15.79 -1.58
N GLY A 254 -11.34 -16.48 -0.59
CA GLY A 254 -11.23 -17.93 -0.42
C GLY A 254 -10.06 -18.41 0.45
N ASP A 255 -9.12 -17.54 0.83
CA ASP A 255 -8.14 -17.89 1.88
C ASP A 255 -8.88 -18.11 3.22
N VAL A 256 -8.39 -19.04 4.04
CA VAL A 256 -8.91 -19.28 5.39
C VAL A 256 -7.96 -18.67 6.39
N VAL A 257 -8.47 -17.82 7.28
CA VAL A 257 -7.72 -17.29 8.41
C VAL A 257 -8.19 -18.02 9.65
N GLU A 258 -7.24 -18.60 10.37
CA GLU A 258 -7.45 -19.20 11.68
C GLU A 258 -6.69 -18.40 12.73
N VAL A 259 -7.35 -18.09 13.84
CA VAL A 259 -6.75 -17.41 14.97
C VAL A 259 -6.99 -18.23 16.24
N THR A 260 -5.91 -18.53 16.95
CA THR A 260 -5.93 -19.27 18.21
C THR A 260 -5.53 -18.34 19.36
N ALA A 261 -6.37 -18.25 20.39
CA ALA A 261 -6.08 -17.58 21.65
C ALA A 261 -6.64 -18.41 22.82
N HIS A 262 -5.89 -18.55 23.92
CA HIS A 262 -6.26 -19.39 25.08
C HIS A 262 -6.71 -20.82 24.76
N GLY A 263 -6.18 -21.41 23.68
CA GLY A 263 -6.56 -22.76 23.23
C GLY A 263 -7.87 -22.81 22.43
N ASN A 264 -8.60 -21.70 22.29
CA ASN A 264 -9.74 -21.58 21.38
C ASN A 264 -9.23 -21.18 20.00
N THR A 265 -9.70 -21.87 18.95
CA THR A 265 -9.39 -21.53 17.56
C THR A 265 -10.66 -21.14 16.83
N VAL A 266 -10.65 -19.94 16.26
CA VAL A 266 -11.71 -19.37 15.43
C VAL A 266 -11.20 -19.29 14.01
N SER A 267 -12.08 -19.47 13.04
CA SER A 267 -11.72 -19.34 11.63
C SER A 267 -12.76 -18.56 10.85
N THR A 268 -12.30 -17.89 9.80
CA THR A 268 -13.19 -17.29 8.80
C THR A 268 -12.54 -17.40 7.43
N VAL A 269 -13.38 -17.41 6.40
CA VAL A 269 -12.93 -17.36 5.01
C VAL A 269 -12.90 -15.90 4.59
N VAL A 270 -11.83 -15.46 3.92
CA VAL A 270 -11.76 -14.14 3.31
C VAL A 270 -12.84 -14.04 2.24
N ALA A 271 -13.82 -13.16 2.45
CA ALA A 271 -14.92 -12.98 1.52
C ALA A 271 -14.46 -12.22 0.27
N ARG A 272 -15.11 -12.48 -0.87
CA ARG A 272 -15.01 -11.58 -2.02
C ARG A 272 -15.69 -10.25 -1.67
N LEU A 273 -15.11 -9.13 -2.10
CA LEU A 273 -15.77 -7.83 -2.09
C LEU A 273 -15.60 -7.19 -3.47
N SER A 274 -16.69 -6.70 -4.04
CA SER A 274 -16.71 -5.86 -5.24
C SER A 274 -17.82 -4.85 -5.04
N VAL A 275 -17.47 -3.63 -4.64
CA VAL A 275 -18.42 -2.65 -4.12
C VAL A 275 -18.24 -1.32 -4.85
N TRP A 276 -19.33 -0.60 -5.01
CA TRP A 276 -19.34 0.77 -5.50
C TRP A 276 -20.29 1.63 -4.66
N VAL A 277 -19.98 2.92 -4.61
CA VAL A 277 -20.71 3.92 -3.83
C VAL A 277 -21.23 4.97 -4.80
N ASP A 278 -22.54 5.04 -4.95
CA ASP A 278 -23.23 5.82 -5.97
C ASP A 278 -23.96 7.02 -5.33
N PRO A 279 -23.39 8.24 -5.46
CA PRO A 279 -23.99 9.45 -4.89
C PRO A 279 -25.20 9.97 -5.68
N GLU A 280 -25.45 9.50 -6.91
CA GLU A 280 -26.62 9.93 -7.68
C GLU A 280 -27.90 9.22 -7.22
N THR A 281 -27.74 8.06 -6.58
CA THR A 281 -28.83 7.20 -6.10
C THR A 281 -28.77 6.95 -4.59
N ASP A 282 -27.91 7.67 -3.87
CA ASP A 282 -27.66 7.48 -2.44
C ASP A 282 -27.44 6.00 -2.04
N THR A 283 -26.80 5.21 -2.90
CA THR A 283 -26.76 3.75 -2.74
C THR A 283 -25.32 3.23 -2.67
N VAL A 284 -25.08 2.32 -1.72
CA VAL A 284 -23.89 1.47 -1.71
C VAL A 284 -24.29 0.07 -2.14
N ALA A 285 -23.78 -0.39 -3.27
CA ALA A 285 -24.12 -1.69 -3.82
C ALA A 285 -22.88 -2.48 -4.23
N GLY A 286 -23.04 -3.79 -4.36
CA GLY A 286 -21.90 -4.64 -4.65
C GLY A 286 -22.21 -6.12 -4.69
N ARG A 287 -21.14 -6.90 -4.67
CA ARG A 287 -21.14 -8.35 -4.57
C ARG A 287 -20.22 -8.82 -3.46
N THR A 288 -20.67 -9.84 -2.75
CA THR A 288 -19.89 -10.61 -1.77
C THR A 288 -20.17 -12.11 -1.93
N ASP A 289 -19.64 -12.93 -1.04
CA ASP A 289 -19.99 -14.34 -0.97
C ASP A 289 -21.46 -14.50 -0.51
N PRO A 290 -22.21 -15.48 -1.03
CA PRO A 290 -23.52 -15.81 -0.48
C PRO A 290 -23.40 -16.22 0.99
N ASP A 291 -24.49 -16.10 1.74
CA ASP A 291 -24.59 -16.43 3.17
C ASP A 291 -23.75 -15.54 4.11
N ARG A 292 -23.35 -14.35 3.65
CA ARG A 292 -22.79 -13.27 4.49
C ARG A 292 -23.87 -12.26 4.82
N SER A 293 -23.77 -11.58 5.96
CA SER A 293 -24.46 -10.29 6.14
C SER A 293 -23.52 -9.16 5.76
N VAL A 294 -24.05 -8.09 5.16
CA VAL A 294 -23.26 -6.93 4.74
C VAL A 294 -23.61 -5.74 5.60
N GLU A 295 -22.65 -5.27 6.39
CA GLU A 295 -22.75 -3.99 7.11
C GLU A 295 -22.01 -2.92 6.32
N VAL A 296 -22.74 -1.87 5.94
CA VAL A 296 -22.22 -0.68 5.26
C VAL A 296 -22.17 0.45 6.26
N LEU A 297 -20.96 0.96 6.52
CA LEU A 297 -20.72 2.17 7.30
C LEU A 297 -20.30 3.30 6.34
N LEU A 298 -21.28 4.13 5.96
CA LEU A 298 -21.11 5.26 5.05
C LEU A 298 -20.67 6.50 5.84
N TYR A 299 -19.61 7.16 5.36
CA TYR A 299 -19.10 8.41 5.90
C TYR A 299 -19.38 9.54 4.91
N ASP A 300 -20.34 10.39 5.27
CA ASP A 300 -20.68 11.60 4.53
C ASP A 300 -19.82 12.79 5.00
N LYS A 301 -19.24 13.51 4.03
CA LYS A 301 -18.38 14.68 4.23
C LYS A 301 -18.94 15.94 3.59
N SER A 302 -20.20 15.93 3.18
CA SER A 302 -20.87 17.05 2.49
C SER A 302 -20.87 18.32 3.34
N SER A 303 -21.33 18.23 4.59
CA SER A 303 -21.50 19.37 5.50
C SER A 303 -20.20 19.82 6.18
N ASN A 304 -19.31 18.88 6.48
CA ASN A 304 -18.00 19.15 7.06
C ASN A 304 -16.94 18.23 6.42
N PRO A 305 -16.08 18.76 5.54
CA PRO A 305 -15.07 17.95 4.87
C PRO A 305 -13.94 17.47 5.80
N CYS A 306 -13.80 18.13 6.97
CA CYS A 306 -12.82 17.80 8.00
C CYS A 306 -13.32 16.76 9.01
N ALA A 307 -14.64 16.64 9.20
CA ALA A 307 -15.26 15.65 10.06
C ALA A 307 -16.50 15.04 9.38
N GLY A 308 -16.48 13.72 9.12
CA GLY A 308 -17.60 13.05 8.47
C GLY A 308 -18.67 12.57 9.45
N ASN A 309 -19.94 12.62 9.03
CA ASN A 309 -21.03 11.94 9.71
C ASN A 309 -21.09 10.48 9.25
N ALA A 310 -21.31 9.55 10.18
CA ALA A 310 -21.37 8.13 9.88
C ALA A 310 -22.82 7.61 9.91
N TYR A 311 -23.21 6.86 8.89
CA TYR A 311 -24.50 6.20 8.74
C TYR A 311 -24.25 4.71 8.53
N SER A 312 -25.05 3.86 9.19
CA SER A 312 -24.89 2.41 9.07
C SER A 312 -26.17 1.74 8.58
N LYS A 313 -26.01 0.75 7.69
CA LYS A 313 -27.07 -0.17 7.28
C LYS A 313 -26.52 -1.58 7.19
N THR A 314 -27.30 -2.55 7.68
CA THR A 314 -27.04 -3.96 7.45
C THR A 314 -28.06 -4.49 6.43
N VAL A 315 -27.57 -5.19 5.41
CA VAL A 315 -28.39 -5.81 4.36
C VAL A 315 -27.92 -7.24 4.13
N ASP A 316 -28.85 -8.08 3.67
CA ASP A 316 -28.54 -9.44 3.27
C ASP A 316 -28.33 -9.49 1.75
N PRO A 317 -27.22 -10.05 1.26
CA PRO A 317 -27.04 -10.36 -0.15
C PRO A 317 -28.07 -11.38 -0.64
N ASP A 318 -28.41 -11.30 -1.93
CA ASP A 318 -29.21 -12.33 -2.59
C ASP A 318 -28.44 -13.66 -2.74
N GLY A 319 -29.10 -14.69 -3.29
CA GLY A 319 -28.47 -16.01 -3.50
C GLY A 319 -27.28 -16.01 -4.48
N SER A 320 -27.03 -14.91 -5.19
CA SER A 320 -25.86 -14.70 -6.04
C SER A 320 -24.80 -13.79 -5.38
N GLY A 321 -25.04 -13.36 -4.14
CA GLY A 321 -24.16 -12.49 -3.39
C GLY A 321 -24.30 -11.00 -3.73
N ASN A 322 -25.28 -10.57 -4.54
CA ASN A 322 -25.49 -9.15 -4.79
C ASN A 322 -26.17 -8.49 -3.59
N PHE A 323 -25.74 -7.30 -3.22
CA PHE A 323 -26.38 -6.51 -2.16
C PHE A 323 -26.54 -5.05 -2.59
N SER A 324 -27.50 -4.36 -1.95
CA SER A 324 -27.75 -2.94 -2.14
C SER A 324 -28.23 -2.33 -0.84
N ALA A 325 -27.50 -1.34 -0.33
CA ALA A 325 -27.86 -0.51 0.81
C ALA A 325 -28.21 0.89 0.32
N ASP A 326 -29.50 1.17 0.21
CA ASP A 326 -30.05 2.47 -0.19
C ASP A 326 -30.12 3.41 1.04
N PHE A 327 -29.51 4.58 1.00
CA PHE A 327 -29.53 5.59 2.07
C PHE A 327 -30.50 6.75 1.81
N THR A 328 -31.32 6.66 0.75
CA THR A 328 -32.36 7.64 0.44
C THR A 328 -33.23 7.93 1.66
N GLY A 329 -33.44 9.21 1.95
CA GLY A 329 -34.21 9.67 3.10
C GLY A 329 -33.46 9.65 4.44
N GLN A 330 -32.24 9.10 4.50
CA GLN A 330 -31.34 9.23 5.66
C GLN A 330 -30.25 10.26 5.41
N VAL A 331 -29.61 10.19 4.25
CA VAL A 331 -28.57 11.13 3.82
C VAL A 331 -28.56 11.21 2.29
N ASN A 332 -28.45 12.43 1.77
CA ASN A 332 -28.10 12.69 0.38
C ASN A 332 -26.60 12.98 0.36
N PHE A 333 -25.78 12.00 -0.05
CA PHE A 333 -24.34 12.10 0.05
C PHE A 333 -23.71 12.44 -1.30
N ASP A 334 -22.62 13.20 -1.26
CA ASP A 334 -21.95 13.64 -2.48
C ASP A 334 -20.65 12.86 -2.77
N ARG A 335 -19.91 13.27 -3.81
CA ARG A 335 -18.71 12.57 -4.29
C ARG A 335 -17.52 12.62 -3.31
N LYS A 336 -17.63 13.33 -2.18
CA LYS A 336 -16.67 13.28 -1.05
C LYS A 336 -16.88 12.07 -0.14
N ALA A 337 -18.03 11.39 -0.23
CA ALA A 337 -18.37 10.28 0.63
C ALA A 337 -17.52 9.03 0.36
N TYR A 338 -17.48 8.14 1.34
CA TYR A 338 -16.83 6.84 1.26
C TYR A 338 -17.47 5.89 2.27
N ALA A 339 -17.37 4.58 2.06
CA ALA A 339 -17.95 3.57 2.92
C ALA A 339 -16.91 2.53 3.35
N ALA A 340 -16.95 2.12 4.61
CA ALA A 340 -16.41 0.82 5.01
C ALA A 340 -17.51 -0.22 4.81
N VAL A 341 -17.20 -1.31 4.13
CA VAL A 341 -18.15 -2.41 3.91
C VAL A 341 -17.60 -3.69 4.50
N TYR A 342 -18.34 -4.26 5.44
CA TYR A 342 -18.01 -5.48 6.16
C TYR A 342 -18.91 -6.61 5.67
N ALA A 343 -18.33 -7.67 5.12
CA ALA A 343 -19.00 -8.94 4.89
C ALA A 343 -18.76 -9.86 6.10
N ARG A 344 -19.80 -10.11 6.89
CA ARG A 344 -19.75 -10.88 8.14
C ARG A 344 -20.23 -12.32 7.94
N ASP A 345 -19.53 -13.29 8.52
CA ASP A 345 -20.08 -14.65 8.66
C ASP A 345 -21.08 -14.76 9.80
N GLY A 346 -21.70 -15.93 9.95
CA GLY A 346 -22.63 -16.24 11.04
C GLY A 346 -22.02 -16.21 12.44
N ASN A 347 -20.69 -16.12 12.57
CA ASN A 347 -19.98 -15.93 13.84
C ASN A 347 -19.61 -14.46 14.08
N GLY A 348 -19.96 -13.55 13.17
CA GLY A 348 -19.67 -12.12 13.28
C GLY A 348 -18.24 -11.74 12.87
N ASN A 349 -17.40 -12.69 12.44
CA ASN A 349 -16.09 -12.38 11.87
C ASN A 349 -16.27 -11.75 10.49
N SER A 350 -15.38 -10.82 10.12
CA SER A 350 -15.59 -9.99 8.93
C SER A 350 -14.42 -10.03 7.96
N THR A 351 -14.74 -9.85 6.68
CA THR A 351 -13.83 -9.26 5.70
C THR A 351 -14.34 -7.87 5.35
N TYR A 352 -13.48 -6.87 5.35
CA TYR A 352 -13.86 -5.50 5.06
C TYR A 352 -12.84 -4.75 4.21
N ALA A 353 -13.32 -3.70 3.55
CA ALA A 353 -12.53 -2.76 2.79
C ALA A 353 -13.20 -1.37 2.74
N TRP A 354 -12.45 -0.38 2.27
CA TRP A 354 -12.93 0.99 2.09
C TRP A 354 -13.20 1.25 0.61
N PHE A 355 -14.34 1.85 0.30
CA PHE A 355 -14.78 2.19 -1.05
C PHE A 355 -15.19 3.65 -1.11
N TYR A 356 -14.79 4.37 -2.16
CA TYR A 356 -15.10 5.79 -2.31
C TYR A 356 -16.28 5.99 -3.26
N ALA A 357 -17.05 7.04 -3.03
CA ALA A 357 -18.07 7.50 -3.96
C ALA A 357 -17.46 7.77 -5.34
N TYR A 358 -18.24 7.55 -6.40
CA TYR A 358 -17.82 7.89 -7.75
C TYR A 358 -17.39 9.34 -7.82
N ARG A 359 -16.16 9.56 -8.27
CA ARG A 359 -15.57 10.90 -8.31
C ARG A 359 -14.45 11.00 -9.32
N ILE A 360 -14.12 12.23 -9.65
CA ILE A 360 -12.86 12.60 -10.30
C ILE A 360 -12.06 13.54 -9.42
N ALA A 361 -10.75 13.36 -9.45
CA ALA A 361 -9.75 14.21 -8.86
C ALA A 361 -8.65 14.54 -9.86
N ALA A 362 -8.16 15.77 -9.85
CA ALA A 362 -7.08 16.20 -10.73
C ALA A 362 -5.99 16.94 -9.98
N ARG A 363 -4.75 16.88 -10.47
CA ARG A 363 -3.65 17.61 -9.86
C ARG A 363 -3.57 19.02 -10.44
N PHE A 364 -3.40 20.04 -9.59
CA PHE A 364 -3.06 21.39 -10.06
C PHE A 364 -1.72 21.38 -10.82
N ASP A 365 -1.63 22.18 -11.88
CA ASP A 365 -0.43 22.33 -12.72
C ASP A 365 0.08 21.02 -13.34
N GLY A 366 -0.79 20.01 -13.45
CA GLY A 366 -0.47 18.67 -13.94
C GLY A 366 -1.37 18.23 -15.08
N SER A 367 -1.05 17.08 -15.68
CA SER A 367 -1.92 16.40 -16.65
C SER A 367 -2.58 15.15 -16.08
N SER A 368 -2.24 14.76 -14.84
CA SER A 368 -2.73 13.54 -14.21
C SER A 368 -4.10 13.77 -13.56
N PHE A 369 -4.95 12.75 -13.68
CA PHE A 369 -6.24 12.66 -13.01
C PHE A 369 -6.43 11.25 -12.45
N GLU A 370 -7.29 11.14 -11.46
CA GLU A 370 -7.64 9.88 -10.81
C GLU A 370 -9.06 9.93 -10.28
N GLY A 371 -9.60 8.80 -9.82
CA GLY A 371 -10.91 8.80 -9.22
C GLY A 371 -11.42 7.39 -8.92
N TYR A 372 -12.73 7.30 -8.76
CA TYR A 372 -13.41 6.03 -8.50
C TYR A 372 -14.62 5.89 -9.42
N LEU A 373 -14.79 4.69 -9.99
CA LEU A 373 -15.94 4.22 -10.77
C LEU A 373 -16.37 2.86 -10.23
N LYS A 374 -17.27 2.17 -10.93
CA LYS A 374 -17.50 0.74 -10.69
C LYS A 374 -16.19 -0.05 -10.86
N PRO A 375 -15.96 -1.12 -10.08
CA PRO A 375 -14.80 -1.99 -10.28
C PRO A 375 -14.74 -2.61 -11.67
N GLU A 376 -13.53 -2.74 -12.22
CA GLU A 376 -13.25 -3.51 -13.45
C GLU A 376 -14.11 -3.07 -14.65
N VAL A 377 -14.26 -1.76 -14.85
CA VAL A 377 -14.97 -1.19 -16.01
C VAL A 377 -14.04 -0.33 -16.87
N ASN A 378 -14.20 -0.45 -18.18
CA ASN A 378 -13.56 0.47 -19.11
C ASN A 378 -14.12 1.89 -18.93
N PHE A 379 -13.24 2.87 -19.02
CA PHE A 379 -13.59 4.29 -18.99
C PHE A 379 -12.88 5.06 -20.11
N THR A 380 -13.46 6.20 -20.46
CA THR A 380 -12.85 7.23 -21.30
C THR A 380 -12.88 8.54 -20.55
N ALA A 381 -11.73 9.20 -20.48
CA ALA A 381 -11.57 10.54 -19.94
C ALA A 381 -11.28 11.51 -21.09
N THR A 382 -11.89 12.69 -21.07
CA THR A 382 -11.61 13.78 -22.01
C THR A 382 -11.26 15.04 -21.24
N LEU A 383 -10.32 15.80 -21.79
CA LEU A 383 -10.01 17.15 -21.39
C LEU A 383 -10.51 18.06 -22.52
N SER A 384 -11.41 18.97 -22.20
CA SER A 384 -11.98 19.92 -23.15
C SER A 384 -11.61 21.35 -22.79
N ARG A 385 -11.34 22.17 -23.80
CA ARG A 385 -11.02 23.59 -23.67
C ARG A 385 -11.86 24.38 -24.65
N THR A 386 -12.57 25.40 -24.17
CA THR A 386 -13.46 26.22 -25.01
C THR A 386 -14.46 25.39 -25.83
N GLY A 387 -14.95 24.27 -25.27
CA GLY A 387 -15.89 23.35 -25.91
C GLY A 387 -15.30 22.32 -26.89
N GLY A 388 -13.98 22.34 -27.15
CA GLY A 388 -13.31 21.34 -27.97
C GLY A 388 -12.48 20.36 -27.14
N ILE A 389 -12.52 19.07 -27.45
CA ILE A 389 -11.67 18.05 -26.82
C ILE A 389 -10.22 18.30 -27.26
N VAL A 390 -9.33 18.52 -26.30
CA VAL A 390 -7.88 18.71 -26.53
C VAL A 390 -7.08 17.45 -26.22
N SER A 391 -7.56 16.59 -25.32
CA SER A 391 -6.94 15.31 -25.02
C SER A 391 -7.99 14.26 -24.64
N THR A 392 -7.71 13.01 -25.01
CA THR A 392 -8.51 11.84 -24.61
C THR A 392 -7.59 10.79 -24.01
N TYR A 393 -8.07 10.09 -22.99
CA TYR A 393 -7.43 8.94 -22.38
C TYR A 393 -8.46 7.82 -22.21
N SER A 394 -8.07 6.57 -22.39
CA SER A 394 -8.93 5.42 -22.11
C SER A 394 -8.18 4.43 -21.24
N GLY A 395 -8.89 3.80 -20.32
CA GLY A 395 -8.34 2.82 -19.39
C GLY A 395 -9.41 1.94 -18.78
N GLU A 396 -9.05 1.20 -17.74
CA GLU A 396 -9.94 0.35 -16.95
C GLU A 396 -9.76 0.69 -15.47
N SER A 397 -10.85 0.75 -14.70
CA SER A 397 -10.77 0.84 -13.24
C SER A 397 -10.30 -0.48 -12.64
N ASP A 398 -9.59 -0.42 -11.52
CA ASP A 398 -9.13 -1.62 -10.83
C ASP A 398 -10.25 -2.31 -10.03
N ALA A 399 -9.91 -3.41 -9.34
CA ALA A 399 -10.87 -4.17 -8.53
C ALA A 399 -11.47 -3.39 -7.35
N SER A 400 -10.85 -2.28 -6.93
CA SER A 400 -11.39 -1.35 -5.93
C SER A 400 -12.24 -0.23 -6.54
N GLY A 401 -12.29 -0.16 -7.89
CA GLY A 401 -12.92 0.91 -8.63
C GLY A 401 -12.01 2.12 -8.86
N HIS A 402 -10.78 2.12 -8.34
CA HIS A 402 -9.83 3.22 -8.56
C HIS A 402 -9.41 3.26 -10.03
N TYR A 403 -9.30 4.46 -10.59
CA TYR A 403 -8.70 4.67 -11.90
C TYR A 403 -7.69 5.81 -11.84
N TYR A 404 -6.71 5.75 -12.72
CA TYR A 404 -5.68 6.75 -12.89
C TYR A 404 -5.32 6.92 -14.37
N GLY A 405 -5.04 8.15 -14.78
CA GLY A 405 -4.60 8.45 -16.13
C GLY A 405 -3.92 9.80 -16.24
N TRP A 406 -3.46 10.12 -17.44
CA TRP A 406 -2.89 11.42 -17.76
C TRP A 406 -3.33 11.87 -19.15
N PHE A 407 -3.60 13.16 -19.27
CA PHE A 407 -3.79 13.81 -20.56
C PHE A 407 -2.44 14.11 -21.21
N THR A 408 -2.45 14.29 -22.54
CA THR A 408 -1.29 14.78 -23.28
C THR A 408 -1.03 16.26 -23.04
N ASP A 409 -2.06 16.98 -22.59
CA ASP A 409 -2.02 18.39 -22.23
C ASP A 409 -2.10 18.60 -20.71
N THR A 410 -1.49 19.68 -20.24
CA THR A 410 -1.69 20.17 -18.86
C THR A 410 -3.11 20.69 -18.69
N ILE A 411 -3.73 20.31 -17.57
CA ILE A 411 -5.03 20.78 -17.12
C ILE A 411 -4.88 22.23 -16.66
N ARG A 412 -5.72 23.14 -17.17
CA ARG A 412 -5.71 24.57 -16.87
C ARG A 412 -7.06 25.02 -16.34
N SER A 413 -7.10 26.14 -15.65
CA SER A 413 -8.37 26.79 -15.30
C SER A 413 -9.25 27.02 -16.52
N GLY A 414 -10.53 26.70 -16.39
CA GLY A 414 -11.52 26.75 -17.46
C GLY A 414 -11.53 25.54 -18.40
N ASP A 415 -10.63 24.57 -18.20
CA ASP A 415 -10.78 23.26 -18.84
C ASP A 415 -11.88 22.45 -18.16
N VAL A 416 -12.51 21.55 -18.91
CA VAL A 416 -13.51 20.60 -18.41
C VAL A 416 -12.92 19.21 -18.50
N ILE A 417 -12.88 18.49 -17.38
CA ILE A 417 -12.49 17.10 -17.32
C ILE A 417 -13.76 16.26 -17.24
N GLN A 418 -13.96 15.36 -18.19
CA GLN A 418 -15.11 14.45 -18.20
C GLN A 418 -14.63 13.01 -18.22
N VAL A 419 -15.13 12.18 -17.31
CA VAL A 419 -14.86 10.73 -17.25
C VAL A 419 -16.17 9.97 -17.39
N SER A 420 -16.23 9.07 -18.37
CA SER A 420 -17.37 8.18 -18.59
C SER A 420 -16.95 6.71 -18.55
N GLY A 421 -17.66 5.89 -17.78
CA GLY A 421 -17.40 4.46 -17.63
C GLY A 421 -18.39 3.79 -16.69
N GLY A 422 -18.69 2.50 -16.89
CA GLY A 422 -19.60 1.76 -16.01
C GLY A 422 -21.04 2.30 -15.92
N GLY A 423 -21.48 3.09 -16.91
CA GLY A 423 -22.77 3.77 -16.93
C GLY A 423 -22.82 5.08 -16.13
N VAL A 424 -21.68 5.58 -15.68
CA VAL A 424 -21.54 6.86 -14.96
C VAL A 424 -20.84 7.87 -15.87
N ASN A 425 -21.22 9.14 -15.76
CA ASN A 425 -20.54 10.26 -16.40
C ASN A 425 -20.29 11.35 -15.36
N ILE A 426 -19.03 11.69 -15.15
CA ILE A 426 -18.61 12.66 -14.13
C ILE A 426 -17.89 13.79 -14.84
N GLU A 427 -18.22 15.02 -14.48
CA GLU A 427 -17.59 16.23 -15.00
C GLU A 427 -16.95 17.04 -13.87
N TYR A 428 -15.85 17.72 -14.18
CA TYR A 428 -15.21 18.67 -13.29
C TYR A 428 -14.65 19.85 -14.07
N ASP A 429 -15.13 21.04 -13.75
CA ASP A 429 -14.56 22.30 -14.22
C ASP A 429 -13.27 22.59 -13.46
N ALA A 430 -12.15 22.57 -14.17
CA ALA A 430 -10.85 22.90 -13.63
C ALA A 430 -10.73 24.39 -13.28
N THR A 431 -9.99 24.66 -12.23
CA THR A 431 -9.68 25.99 -11.72
C THR A 431 -8.19 26.13 -11.42
N ASP A 432 -7.73 27.35 -11.19
CA ASP A 432 -6.39 27.61 -10.68
C ASP A 432 -6.37 27.58 -9.14
N LEU A 433 -5.17 27.49 -8.58
CA LEU A 433 -4.93 27.65 -7.16
C LEU A 433 -3.62 28.43 -6.96
N ASP A 434 -3.73 29.61 -6.37
CA ASP A 434 -2.61 30.31 -5.74
C ASP A 434 -2.81 30.29 -4.22
N VAL A 435 -1.80 29.87 -3.47
CA VAL A 435 -1.90 29.74 -2.02
C VAL A 435 -0.55 29.98 -1.35
N THR A 436 -0.58 30.84 -0.34
CA THR A 436 0.56 31.10 0.55
C THR A 436 0.22 30.61 1.95
N LEU A 437 1.19 29.92 2.57
CA LEU A 437 1.11 29.51 3.96
C LEU A 437 1.95 30.43 4.83
N ASP A 438 1.35 30.99 5.89
CA ASP A 438 2.00 31.93 6.80
C ASP A 438 2.08 31.34 8.21
N HIS A 439 3.31 31.01 8.63
CA HIS A 439 3.65 30.55 9.97
C HIS A 439 3.50 31.59 11.10
N THR A 440 3.39 32.88 10.77
CA THR A 440 3.24 33.91 11.81
C THR A 440 1.79 34.08 12.25
N THR A 441 0.86 33.65 11.40
CA THR A 441 -0.58 33.76 11.64
C THR A 441 -1.28 32.42 11.65
N ASP A 442 -0.57 31.34 11.31
CA ASP A 442 -1.08 29.99 11.12
C ASP A 442 -2.17 29.91 10.04
N ARG A 443 -1.96 30.58 8.90
CA ARG A 443 -2.99 30.72 7.85
C ARG A 443 -2.54 30.22 6.49
N ALA A 444 -3.51 29.69 5.75
CA ALA A 444 -3.44 29.55 4.30
C ALA A 444 -4.31 30.64 3.66
N THR A 445 -3.71 31.52 2.88
CA THR A 445 -4.41 32.60 2.15
C THR A 445 -4.14 32.46 0.67
N GLY A 446 -5.16 32.62 -0.16
CA GLY A 446 -5.01 32.36 -1.58
C GLY A 446 -6.21 32.74 -2.44
N THR A 447 -6.11 32.39 -3.72
CA THR A 447 -7.19 32.52 -4.70
C THR A 447 -7.40 31.21 -5.46
N THR A 448 -8.64 30.95 -5.86
CA THR A 448 -9.05 29.83 -6.70
C THR A 448 -10.33 30.19 -7.46
N GLY A 449 -11.10 29.20 -7.91
CA GLY A 449 -12.39 29.42 -8.57
C GLY A 449 -13.40 30.01 -7.60
N ALA A 450 -14.23 30.92 -8.10
CA ALA A 450 -15.29 31.54 -7.30
C ALA A 450 -16.22 30.51 -6.68
N ASN A 451 -16.62 30.72 -5.43
CA ASN A 451 -17.56 29.87 -4.67
C ASN A 451 -17.15 28.40 -4.52
N ARG A 452 -15.86 28.08 -4.71
CA ARG A 452 -15.35 26.72 -4.50
C ARG A 452 -15.13 26.44 -3.02
N LEU A 453 -15.45 25.22 -2.59
CA LEU A 453 -15.08 24.75 -1.26
C LEU A 453 -13.59 24.41 -1.25
N VAL A 454 -12.84 25.08 -0.38
CA VAL A 454 -11.40 24.87 -0.18
C VAL A 454 -11.17 24.15 1.14
N VAL A 455 -10.35 23.11 1.12
CA VAL A 455 -9.96 22.34 2.31
C VAL A 455 -8.45 22.30 2.38
N ALA A 456 -7.87 22.70 3.52
CA ALA A 456 -6.46 22.59 3.81
C ALA A 456 -6.24 21.60 4.96
N LYS A 457 -5.38 20.62 4.73
CA LYS A 457 -4.89 19.70 5.76
C LYS A 457 -3.46 20.07 6.09
N PHE A 458 -3.24 20.62 7.27
CA PHE A 458 -1.95 21.08 7.75
C PHE A 458 -1.21 19.94 8.45
N TYR A 459 0.10 19.84 8.22
CA TYR A 459 0.92 18.78 8.78
C TYR A 459 2.22 19.32 9.34
N LYS A 460 2.53 18.89 10.56
CA LYS A 460 3.87 18.99 11.11
C LYS A 460 4.83 18.04 10.39
N ARG A 461 6.00 18.55 10.03
CA ARG A 461 7.05 17.73 9.41
C ARG A 461 7.88 17.01 10.47
N THR A 462 7.60 15.72 10.66
CA THR A 462 8.31 14.85 11.63
C THR A 462 9.48 14.07 11.04
N TRP A 463 9.69 14.15 9.71
CA TRP A 463 10.69 13.41 8.97
C TRP A 463 11.27 14.23 7.80
N GLY A 464 12.42 13.81 7.29
CA GLY A 464 13.15 14.50 6.23
C GLY A 464 14.20 15.49 6.75
N VAL A 465 14.76 16.29 5.84
CA VAL A 465 15.92 17.17 6.12
C VAL A 465 15.57 18.32 7.07
N VAL A 466 14.33 18.81 7.02
CA VAL A 466 13.84 19.90 7.87
C VAL A 466 12.77 19.33 8.81
N ARG A 467 13.17 18.76 9.93
CA ARG A 467 12.22 18.27 10.95
C ARG A 467 11.80 19.46 11.83
N THR A 468 10.51 19.78 11.83
CA THR A 468 9.93 20.90 12.59
C THR A 468 9.26 20.45 13.89
N ALA A 469 8.95 19.15 14.02
CA ALA A 469 8.34 18.58 15.22
C ALA A 469 8.87 17.19 15.58
N CYS A 470 8.86 16.88 16.88
CA CYS A 470 9.23 15.56 17.38
C CYS A 470 8.08 14.53 17.25
N SER A 471 6.84 15.00 17.27
CA SER A 471 5.62 14.19 17.19
C SER A 471 4.74 14.62 16.03
N TRP A 472 3.88 13.72 15.56
CA TRP A 472 2.90 14.04 14.53
C TRP A 472 1.94 15.13 15.02
N GLY A 473 1.61 16.06 14.14
CA GLY A 473 0.66 17.13 14.35
C GLY A 473 -0.12 17.36 13.07
N TYR A 474 -1.42 17.56 13.21
CA TYR A 474 -2.37 17.65 12.10
C TYR A 474 -3.51 18.57 12.47
N ASP A 475 -3.92 19.37 11.49
CA ASP A 475 -5.17 20.11 11.55
C ASP A 475 -5.86 20.08 10.17
N CYS A 476 -7.18 20.24 10.17
CA CYS A 476 -7.97 20.37 8.96
C CYS A 476 -8.87 21.59 9.07
N ALA A 477 -8.68 22.52 8.15
CA ALA A 477 -9.52 23.69 8.00
C ALA A 477 -10.20 23.69 6.63
N TYR A 478 -11.36 24.32 6.56
CA TYR A 478 -12.10 24.47 5.31
C TYR A 478 -12.91 25.76 5.28
N GLY A 479 -13.25 26.20 4.08
CA GLY A 479 -14.01 27.41 3.84
C GLY A 479 -14.34 27.57 2.36
N THR A 480 -15.31 28.41 2.05
CA THR A 480 -15.71 28.67 0.67
C THR A 480 -14.99 29.91 0.15
N ALA A 481 -14.36 29.81 -1.01
CA ALA A 481 -13.81 30.95 -1.71
C ALA A 481 -14.93 31.93 -2.08
N ASP A 482 -14.69 33.23 -1.96
CA ASP A 482 -15.72 34.23 -2.25
C ASP A 482 -16.01 34.34 -3.77
N GLY A 483 -16.86 35.29 -4.16
CA GLY A 483 -17.21 35.51 -5.57
C GLY A 483 -16.03 35.94 -6.46
N SER A 484 -14.92 36.39 -5.88
CA SER A 484 -13.66 36.67 -6.58
C SER A 484 -12.67 35.49 -6.55
N GLY A 485 -13.00 34.42 -5.82
CA GLY A 485 -12.15 33.27 -5.63
C GLY A 485 -11.19 33.37 -4.44
N ALA A 486 -11.22 34.46 -3.67
CA ALA A 486 -10.33 34.62 -2.53
C ALA A 486 -10.78 33.75 -1.34
N PHE A 487 -9.81 33.16 -0.63
CA PHE A 487 -10.07 32.38 0.57
C PHE A 487 -9.01 32.61 1.65
N THR A 488 -9.38 32.31 2.89
CA THR A 488 -8.44 32.26 4.01
C THR A 488 -8.87 31.17 4.98
N LEU A 489 -7.93 30.29 5.34
CA LEU A 489 -8.12 29.19 6.28
C LEU A 489 -7.10 29.33 7.41
N THR A 490 -7.47 29.00 8.64
CA THR A 490 -6.60 29.04 9.82
C THR A 490 -6.33 27.63 10.31
N ALA A 491 -5.09 27.33 10.70
CA ALA A 491 -4.71 26.10 11.38
C ALA A 491 -4.85 26.30 12.90
N ASP A 492 -6.02 26.02 13.45
CA ASP A 492 -6.34 26.28 14.85
C ASP A 492 -5.63 25.32 15.81
N ASP A 493 -5.39 24.07 15.36
CA ASP A 493 -4.80 23.01 16.20
C ASP A 493 -3.29 22.80 15.97
N VAL A 494 -2.69 23.54 15.02
CA VAL A 494 -1.27 23.43 14.68
C VAL A 494 -0.66 24.82 14.44
N ASP A 495 0.25 25.21 15.35
CA ASP A 495 1.20 26.33 15.15
C ASP A 495 2.15 25.98 14.01
N LEU A 496 2.06 26.61 12.84
CA LEU A 496 2.85 26.30 11.66
C LEU A 496 4.29 26.79 11.83
N ALA A 497 5.24 26.03 11.30
CA ALA A 497 6.65 26.40 11.24
C ALA A 497 7.17 26.32 9.80
N ARG A 498 8.23 27.07 9.51
CA ARG A 498 8.93 26.98 8.22
C ARG A 498 9.36 25.53 7.95
N GLY A 499 8.98 24.99 6.80
CA GLY A 499 9.19 23.59 6.44
C GLY A 499 8.02 22.65 6.73
N ASP A 500 7.02 23.07 7.51
CA ASP A 500 5.71 22.40 7.53
C ASP A 500 5.04 22.48 6.17
N TYR A 501 3.91 21.80 6.00
CA TYR A 501 3.22 21.78 4.72
C TYR A 501 1.72 21.59 4.88
N ALA A 502 0.98 21.96 3.84
CA ALA A 502 -0.44 21.67 3.71
C ALA A 502 -0.72 20.85 2.45
N HIS A 503 -1.75 20.00 2.52
CA HIS A 503 -2.43 19.48 1.34
C HIS A 503 -3.68 20.31 1.11
N VAL A 504 -3.83 20.90 -0.07
CA VAL A 504 -4.97 21.77 -0.40
C VAL A 504 -5.83 21.09 -1.44
N PHE A 505 -7.13 21.07 -1.21
CA PHE A 505 -8.16 20.48 -2.06
C PHE A 505 -9.20 21.54 -2.40
N VAL A 506 -9.61 21.63 -3.66
CA VAL A 506 -10.63 22.58 -4.14
C VAL A 506 -11.75 21.80 -4.81
N TYR A 507 -12.90 21.77 -4.15
CA TYR A 507 -14.06 21.00 -4.56
C TYR A 507 -15.04 21.81 -5.41
N ASP A 508 -15.67 21.17 -6.38
CA ASP A 508 -16.91 21.64 -6.99
C ASP A 508 -18.12 21.37 -6.07
N ALA A 509 -19.32 21.72 -6.56
CA ALA A 509 -20.56 21.51 -5.82
C ALA A 509 -20.94 20.02 -5.67
N GLU A 510 -20.45 19.15 -6.56
CA GLU A 510 -20.71 17.70 -6.51
C GLU A 510 -19.72 16.94 -5.62
N GLY A 511 -18.59 17.54 -5.25
CA GLY A 511 -17.55 16.91 -4.44
C GLY A 511 -16.39 16.30 -5.26
N ASN A 512 -16.29 16.56 -6.56
CA ASN A 512 -15.06 16.35 -7.32
C ASN A 512 -14.05 17.45 -6.99
N TYR A 513 -12.75 17.21 -7.19
CA TYR A 513 -11.77 18.18 -6.74
C TYR A 513 -10.46 18.24 -7.52
N GLN A 514 -9.82 19.40 -7.47
CA GLN A 514 -8.38 19.50 -7.74
C GLN A 514 -7.60 19.53 -6.44
N TYR A 515 -6.37 19.03 -6.48
CA TYR A 515 -5.52 18.98 -5.30
C TYR A 515 -4.08 19.41 -5.58
N ALA A 516 -3.48 20.00 -4.55
CA ALA A 516 -2.05 20.28 -4.45
C ALA A 516 -1.51 19.62 -3.18
N LEU A 517 -0.65 18.63 -3.35
CA LEU A 517 0.03 17.97 -2.24
C LEU A 517 1.31 18.73 -1.88
N TYR A 518 1.67 18.67 -0.60
CA TYR A 518 2.91 19.20 -0.05
C TYR A 518 3.20 20.67 -0.38
N ARG A 519 2.21 21.57 -0.29
CA ARG A 519 2.47 23.02 -0.35
C ARG A 519 3.26 23.43 0.89
N PRO A 520 4.54 23.84 0.77
CA PRO A 520 5.39 24.06 1.93
C PRO A 520 5.12 25.44 2.54
N VAL A 521 5.26 25.55 3.85
CA VAL A 521 5.45 26.83 4.53
C VAL A 521 6.83 27.37 4.13
N PRO A 522 6.92 28.53 3.45
CA PRO A 522 8.17 29.02 2.88
C PRO A 522 9.31 29.13 3.90
N ALA A 523 10.46 28.55 3.57
CA ALA A 523 11.65 28.63 4.43
C ALA A 523 12.32 30.02 4.37
N VAL A 524 12.18 30.73 3.25
CA VAL A 524 12.66 32.10 3.04
C VAL A 524 11.49 32.88 2.44
N VAL A 525 11.24 34.07 2.97
CA VAL A 525 10.24 35.02 2.45
C VAL A 525 10.99 36.13 1.74
#